data_AF-X1G2K3-F1
#
_entry.id   AF-X1G2K3-F1
#
_cell.length_a   1.000
_cell.length_b   1.000
_cell.length_c   1.000
_cell.angle_alpha   90.00
_cell.angle_beta   90.00
_cell.angle_gamma   90.00
#
_symmetry.space_group_name_H-M   'P 1'
#
loop_
_entity.id
_entity.type
_entity.pdbx_description
1 polymer ?
#
loop_
_entity_poly.entity_id
_entity_poly.type
_entity_poly.pdbx_seq_one_letter_code
_entity_poly.pdbx_strand_id
1 'polypeptide(L)'
;QAKEEREFSALKRMKFLLHNGTHAFLSLLGYLKGYSHFYQLAEEKELLHLAHEMMNDEIIRALLSNYPDVLNENEVNNYAIDILRRILCPVFKDSIERGVRGSLEKLKPEERLISGAKFIISSGYLP
;
A
#
# COMPACT_ATOMS: atom_id res chain seq x y z
N GLN A 1 -22.50 -11.51 12.95
CA GLN A 1 -21.70 -12.54 12.28
C GLN A 1 -21.33 -12.18 10.84
N ALA A 2 -22.20 -12.33 9.82
CA ALA A 2 -21.82 -12.07 8.42
C ALA A 2 -21.37 -10.61 8.13
N LYS A 3 -22.01 -9.62 8.77
CA LYS A 3 -21.62 -8.20 8.64
C LYS A 3 -20.22 -7.93 9.24
N GLU A 4 -19.96 -8.47 10.43
CA GLU A 4 -18.66 -8.32 11.13
C GLU A 4 -17.53 -9.01 10.37
N GLU A 5 -17.79 -10.18 9.75
CA GLU A 5 -16.83 -10.89 8.91
C GLU A 5 -16.48 -10.09 7.64
N ARG A 6 -17.47 -9.44 7.02
CA ARG A 6 -17.26 -8.56 5.86
C ARG A 6 -16.46 -7.32 6.23
N GLU A 7 -16.79 -6.69 7.37
CA GLU A 7 -16.05 -5.55 7.90
C GLU A 7 -14.59 -5.91 8.18
N PHE A 8 -14.35 -7.00 8.91
CA PHE A 8 -13.00 -7.48 9.17
C PHE A 8 -12.22 -7.77 7.88
N SER A 9 -12.88 -8.37 6.88
CA SER A 9 -12.27 -8.66 5.59
C SER A 9 -11.88 -7.40 4.83
N ALA A 10 -12.73 -6.37 4.82
CA ALA A 10 -12.47 -5.08 4.19
C ALA A 10 -11.29 -4.37 4.87
N LEU A 11 -11.29 -4.29 6.21
CA LEU A 11 -10.21 -3.66 6.98
C LEU A 11 -8.88 -4.39 6.81
N LYS A 12 -8.91 -5.74 6.80
CA LYS A 12 -7.73 -6.57 6.52
C LYS A 12 -7.17 -6.28 5.13
N ARG A 13 -8.03 -6.22 4.10
CA ARG A 13 -7.64 -5.91 2.71
C ARG A 13 -7.06 -4.51 2.62
N MET A 14 -7.73 -3.51 3.21
CA MET A 14 -7.28 -2.11 3.24
C MET A 14 -5.86 -2.00 3.82
N LYS A 15 -5.62 -2.58 5.01
CA LYS A 15 -4.27 -2.61 5.61
C LYS A 15 -3.27 -3.33 4.73
N PHE A 16 -3.66 -4.46 4.14
CA PHE A 16 -2.78 -5.29 3.34
C PHE A 16 -2.36 -4.62 2.03
N LEU A 17 -3.21 -3.81 1.41
CA LEU A 17 -2.86 -3.09 0.19
C LEU A 17 -2.20 -1.75 0.50
N LEU A 18 -2.82 -0.89 1.31
CA LEU A 18 -2.29 0.45 1.56
C LEU A 18 -1.02 0.44 2.42
N HIS A 19 -1.00 -0.27 3.55
CA HIS A 19 0.21 -0.27 4.38
C HIS A 19 1.26 -1.22 3.82
N ASN A 20 0.93 -2.51 3.74
CA ASN A 20 1.92 -3.50 3.34
C ASN A 20 2.34 -3.32 1.87
N GLY A 21 1.42 -3.00 0.96
CA GLY A 21 1.70 -2.77 -0.45
C GLY A 21 2.58 -1.54 -0.67
N THR A 22 2.20 -0.36 -0.15
CA THR A 22 3.02 0.86 -0.28
C THR A 22 4.40 0.70 0.35
N HIS A 23 4.51 0.02 1.50
CA HIS A 23 5.82 -0.26 2.11
C HIS A 23 6.70 -1.11 1.19
N ALA A 24 6.15 -2.17 0.60
CA ALA A 24 6.89 -3.01 -0.34
C ALA A 24 7.27 -2.27 -1.62
N PHE A 25 6.32 -1.53 -2.21
CA PHE A 25 6.52 -0.71 -3.40
C PHE A 25 7.68 0.28 -3.22
N LEU A 26 7.61 1.11 -2.17
CA LEU A 26 8.65 2.08 -1.85
C LEU A 26 9.98 1.41 -1.47
N SER A 27 9.96 0.25 -0.82
CA SER A 27 11.20 -0.47 -0.49
C SER A 27 11.97 -0.90 -1.74
N LEU A 28 11.27 -1.44 -2.74
CA LEU A 28 11.89 -1.92 -3.97
C LEU A 28 12.45 -0.76 -4.79
N LEU A 29 11.65 0.31 -4.96
CA LEU A 29 12.10 1.51 -5.69
C LEU A 29 13.22 2.24 -4.96
N GLY A 30 13.11 2.39 -3.64
CA GLY A 30 14.17 2.97 -2.81
C GLY A 30 15.47 2.18 -2.92
N TYR A 31 15.40 0.85 -2.91
CA TYR A 31 16.57 -0.01 -3.09
C TYR A 31 17.22 0.18 -4.46
N LEU A 32 16.42 0.21 -5.53
CA LEU A 32 16.92 0.43 -6.90
C LEU A 32 17.59 1.80 -7.07
N LYS A 33 17.14 2.82 -6.32
CA LYS A 33 17.76 4.16 -6.32
C LYS A 33 18.90 4.31 -5.30
N GLY A 34 19.27 3.26 -4.57
CA GLY A 34 20.39 3.27 -3.62
C GLY A 34 20.10 3.91 -2.26
N TYR A 35 18.83 4.07 -1.89
CA TYR A 35 18.44 4.58 -0.57
C TYR A 35 18.60 3.53 0.53
N SER A 36 18.95 4.00 1.72
CA SER A 36 19.21 3.16 2.90
C SER A 36 18.02 3.10 3.87
N HIS A 37 17.23 4.17 3.94
CA HIS A 37 16.11 4.31 4.86
C HIS A 37 14.89 4.94 4.18
N PHE A 38 13.69 4.56 4.63
CA PHE A 38 12.44 5.06 4.05
C PHE A 38 12.26 6.56 4.18
N TYR A 39 12.70 7.17 5.29
CA TYR A 39 12.55 8.62 5.48
C TYR A 39 13.30 9.43 4.42
N GLN A 40 14.33 8.87 3.77
CA GLN A 40 15.04 9.54 2.69
C GLN A 40 14.15 9.71 1.44
N LEU A 41 13.15 8.83 1.28
CA LEU A 41 12.20 8.90 0.17
C LEU A 41 11.22 10.06 0.30
N ALA A 42 11.16 10.75 1.45
CA ALA A 42 10.33 11.94 1.62
C ALA A 42 10.74 13.11 0.71
N GLU A 43 11.98 13.10 0.21
CA GLU A 43 12.49 14.11 -0.73
C GLU A 43 12.40 13.64 -2.20
N GLU A 44 12.01 12.39 -2.43
CA GLU A 44 11.94 11.76 -3.75
C GLU A 44 10.59 12.04 -4.43
N LYS A 45 10.44 13.23 -5.00
CA LYS A 45 9.19 13.71 -5.63
C LYS A 45 8.57 12.70 -6.60
N GLU A 46 9.39 12.09 -7.45
CA GLU A 46 8.93 11.09 -8.43
C GLU A 46 8.39 9.82 -7.75
N LEU A 47 9.08 9.30 -6.73
CA LEU A 47 8.61 8.12 -6.00
C LEU A 47 7.34 8.41 -5.20
N LEU A 48 7.24 9.60 -4.62
CA LEU A 48 6.04 10.03 -3.92
C LEU A 48 4.86 10.18 -4.88
N HIS A 49 5.09 10.71 -6.08
CA HIS A 49 4.07 10.79 -7.11
C HIS A 49 3.54 9.41 -7.49
N LEU A 50 4.43 8.46 -7.79
CA LEU A 50 4.05 7.07 -8.10
C LEU A 50 3.32 6.39 -6.93
N ALA A 51 3.77 6.62 -5.69
CA ALA A 51 3.09 6.07 -4.51
C ALA A 51 1.69 6.68 -4.34
N HIS A 52 1.51 7.97 -4.65
CA HIS A 52 0.20 8.62 -4.63
C HIS A 52 -0.74 8.08 -5.71
N GLU A 53 -0.27 7.86 -6.93
CA GLU A 53 -1.06 7.24 -8.00
C GLU A 53 -1.51 5.83 -7.60
N MET A 54 -0.54 4.99 -7.18
CA MET A 54 -0.84 3.63 -6.73
C MET A 54 -1.84 3.60 -5.58
N MET A 55 -1.71 4.48 -4.59
CA MET A 55 -2.62 4.53 -3.45
C MET A 55 -4.00 5.06 -3.86
N ASN A 56 -4.06 6.23 -4.48
CA ASN A 56 -5.32 6.97 -4.65
C ASN A 56 -6.09 6.54 -5.88
N ASP A 57 -5.41 6.36 -7.00
CA ASP A 57 -6.05 6.12 -8.29
C ASP A 57 -6.28 4.63 -8.57
N GLU A 58 -5.52 3.75 -7.93
CA GLU A 58 -5.61 2.30 -8.11
C GLU A 58 -6.24 1.62 -6.89
N ILE A 59 -5.55 1.63 -5.74
CA ILE A 59 -5.94 0.84 -4.56
C ILE A 59 -7.25 1.36 -3.93
N ILE A 60 -7.35 2.67 -3.67
CA ILE A 60 -8.51 3.25 -2.98
C ILE A 60 -9.78 3.09 -3.82
N ARG A 61 -9.71 3.31 -5.15
CA ARG A 61 -10.86 3.11 -6.04
C ARG A 61 -11.34 1.65 -6.03
N ALA A 62 -10.41 0.70 -6.09
CA ALA A 62 -10.74 -0.72 -6.00
C ALA A 62 -11.34 -1.11 -4.63
N LEU A 63 -10.82 -0.57 -3.52
CA LEU A 63 -11.36 -0.82 -2.18
C LEU A 63 -12.78 -0.29 -2.03
N LEU A 64 -13.03 0.97 -2.40
CA LEU A 64 -14.34 1.61 -2.24
C LEU A 64 -15.43 0.98 -3.12
N SER A 65 -15.07 0.51 -4.31
CA SER A 65 -16.01 -0.20 -5.20
C SER A 65 -16.38 -1.60 -4.70
N ASN A 66 -15.48 -2.32 -4.02
CA ASN A 66 -15.74 -3.67 -3.50
C ASN A 66 -16.43 -3.68 -2.14
N TYR A 67 -16.24 -2.62 -1.36
CA TYR A 67 -16.73 -2.50 0.02
C TYR A 67 -17.52 -1.18 0.26
N PRO A 68 -18.46 -0.79 -0.62
CA PRO A 68 -19.16 0.51 -0.53
C PRO A 68 -20.06 0.62 0.70
N ASP A 69 -20.45 -0.52 1.27
CA ASP A 69 -21.31 -0.65 2.45
C ASP A 69 -20.53 -0.65 3.78
N VAL A 70 -19.19 -0.68 3.71
CA VAL A 70 -18.31 -0.83 4.87
C VAL A 70 -17.27 0.29 4.94
N LEU A 71 -16.63 0.63 3.83
CA LEU A 71 -15.55 1.60 3.80
C LEU A 71 -16.07 3.00 3.47
N ASN A 72 -15.76 3.96 4.34
CA ASN A 72 -16.00 5.36 4.06
C ASN A 72 -14.81 5.98 3.31
N GLU A 73 -15.09 6.71 2.22
CA GLU A 73 -14.06 7.33 1.39
C GLU A 73 -13.12 8.27 2.17
N ASN A 74 -13.66 9.11 3.05
CA ASN A 74 -12.83 10.04 3.83
C ASN A 74 -11.94 9.29 4.82
N GLU A 75 -12.44 8.23 5.44
CA GLU A 75 -11.66 7.41 6.37
C GLU A 75 -10.53 6.67 5.64
N VAL A 76 -10.81 6.11 4.47
CA VAL A 76 -9.80 5.42 3.65
C VAL A 76 -8.72 6.40 3.17
N ASN A 77 -9.09 7.59 2.70
CA ASN A 77 -8.15 8.62 2.27
C ASN A 77 -7.28 9.12 3.44
N ASN A 78 -7.88 9.38 4.60
CA ASN A 78 -7.13 9.78 5.81
C ASN A 78 -6.17 8.68 6.25
N TYR A 79 -6.61 7.41 6.21
CA TYR A 79 -5.76 6.27 6.52
C TYR A 79 -4.56 6.18 5.55
N ALA A 80 -4.78 6.39 4.25
CA ALA A 80 -3.72 6.38 3.24
C ALA A 80 -2.66 7.46 3.53
N ILE A 81 -3.09 8.69 3.83
CA ILE A 81 -2.20 9.80 4.23
C ILE A 81 -1.38 9.42 5.47
N ASP A 82 -2.03 8.89 6.51
CA ASP A 82 -1.37 8.50 7.75
C ASP A 82 -0.36 7.37 7.54
N ILE A 83 -0.68 6.40 6.69
CA ILE A 83 0.24 5.31 6.34
C ILE A 83 1.48 5.85 5.65
N LEU A 84 1.34 6.73 4.65
CA LEU A 84 2.49 7.28 3.95
C LEU A 84 3.37 8.10 4.91
N ARG A 85 2.76 8.94 5.75
CA ARG A 85 3.47 9.69 6.80
C ARG A 85 4.23 8.76 7.76
N ARG A 86 3.64 7.63 8.14
CA ARG A 86 4.28 6.65 9.03
C ARG A 86 5.43 5.93 8.36
N ILE A 87 5.28 5.49 7.12
CA ILE A 87 6.34 4.82 6.36
C ILE A 87 7.58 5.72 6.25
N LEU A 88 7.37 7.01 5.97
CA LEU A 88 8.43 7.99 5.77
C LEU A 88 8.93 8.63 7.06
N CYS A 89 8.42 8.23 8.23
CA CYS A 89 8.74 8.90 9.48
C CYS A 89 10.21 8.61 9.91
N PRO A 90 11.05 9.64 10.12
CA PRO A 90 12.46 9.46 10.47
C PRO A 90 12.65 8.85 11.86
N VAL A 91 11.67 8.97 12.76
CA VAL A 91 11.72 8.41 14.12
C VAL A 91 11.83 6.89 14.10
N PHE A 92 11.19 6.21 13.13
CA PHE A 92 11.23 4.75 13.06
C PHE A 92 12.57 4.20 12.56
N LYS A 93 13.39 5.04 11.88
CA LYS A 93 14.67 4.63 11.26
C LYS A 93 14.53 3.33 10.47
N ASP A 94 13.42 3.19 9.75
CA ASP A 94 13.12 1.97 9.02
C ASP A 94 14.06 1.84 7.80
N SER A 95 14.78 0.73 7.72
CA SER A 95 15.75 0.49 6.65
C SER A 95 15.09 -0.11 5.41
N ILE A 96 15.57 0.33 4.25
CA ILE A 96 15.19 -0.22 2.95
C ILE A 96 15.58 -1.69 2.86
N GLU A 97 16.75 -2.07 3.40
CA GLU A 97 17.21 -3.46 3.50
C GLU A 97 16.17 -4.38 4.17
N ARG A 98 15.60 -3.94 5.30
CA ARG A 98 14.53 -4.67 5.99
C ARG A 98 13.27 -4.75 5.13
N GLY A 99 12.96 -3.66 4.41
CA GLY A 99 11.85 -3.58 3.46
C GLY A 99 11.95 -4.59 2.32
N VAL A 100 13.13 -4.75 1.72
CA VAL A 100 13.36 -5.69 0.60
C VAL A 100 13.73 -7.11 1.03
N ARG A 101 13.94 -7.37 2.33
CA ARG A 101 14.24 -8.73 2.79
C ARG A 101 13.17 -9.73 2.34
N GLY A 102 13.57 -10.77 1.63
CA GLY A 102 12.65 -11.78 1.10
C GLY A 102 11.77 -11.30 -0.07
N SER A 103 12.29 -10.41 -0.94
CA SER A 103 11.54 -9.89 -2.09
C SER A 103 10.89 -10.97 -2.96
N LEU A 104 11.57 -12.10 -3.23
CA LEU A 104 10.99 -13.19 -4.02
C LEU A 104 9.73 -13.77 -3.37
N GLU A 105 9.76 -13.95 -2.05
CA GLU A 105 8.59 -14.40 -1.29
C GLU A 105 7.46 -13.35 -1.35
N LYS A 106 7.80 -12.07 -1.20
CA LYS A 106 6.87 -10.93 -1.28
C LYS A 106 6.30 -10.67 -2.68
N LEU A 107 6.81 -11.34 -3.72
CA LEU A 107 6.32 -11.30 -5.09
C LEU A 107 5.51 -12.53 -5.48
N LYS A 108 5.24 -13.45 -4.53
CA LYS A 108 4.34 -14.58 -4.78
C LYS A 108 2.92 -14.11 -5.13
N PRO A 109 2.13 -14.92 -5.84
CA PRO A 109 0.80 -14.51 -6.31
C PRO A 109 -0.18 -14.05 -5.22
N GLU A 110 -0.03 -14.57 -4.00
CA GLU A 110 -0.87 -14.27 -2.84
C GLU A 110 -0.38 -13.04 -2.06
N GLU A 111 0.80 -12.53 -2.37
CA GLU A 111 1.41 -11.41 -1.67
C GLU A 111 0.96 -10.05 -2.22
N ARG A 112 1.17 -9.03 -1.40
CA ARG A 112 0.60 -7.68 -1.52
C ARG A 112 0.68 -7.02 -2.91
N LEU A 113 1.78 -7.18 -3.63
CA LEU A 113 1.96 -6.55 -4.94
C LEU A 113 1.16 -7.28 -6.02
N ILE A 114 1.35 -8.60 -6.16
CA ILE A 114 0.67 -9.38 -7.21
C ILE A 114 -0.82 -9.55 -6.89
N SER A 115 -1.17 -9.89 -5.66
CA SER A 115 -2.57 -10.00 -5.26
C SER A 115 -3.28 -8.63 -5.26
N GLY A 116 -2.55 -7.53 -4.99
CA GLY A 116 -3.06 -6.17 -5.11
C GLY A 116 -3.40 -5.81 -6.54
N ALA A 117 -2.47 -6.01 -7.48
CA ALA A 117 -2.72 -5.80 -8.90
C ALA A 117 -3.90 -6.65 -9.41
N LYS A 118 -3.96 -7.93 -9.04
CA LYS A 118 -5.10 -8.80 -9.38
C LYS A 118 -6.43 -8.29 -8.81
N PHE A 119 -6.43 -7.82 -7.57
CA PHE A 119 -7.61 -7.24 -6.93
C PHE A 119 -8.09 -5.99 -7.70
N ILE A 120 -7.18 -5.07 -8.01
CA ILE A 120 -7.45 -3.85 -8.79
C ILE A 120 -8.07 -4.20 -10.15
N ILE A 121 -7.45 -5.12 -10.90
CA ILE A 121 -7.95 -5.61 -12.20
C ILE A 121 -9.34 -6.21 -12.07
N SER A 122 -9.55 -7.09 -11.08
CA SER A 122 -10.85 -7.73 -10.87
C SER A 122 -11.97 -6.75 -10.48
N SER A 123 -11.58 -5.56 -10.02
CA SER A 123 -12.48 -4.46 -9.66
C SER A 123 -12.80 -3.54 -10.83
N GLY A 124 -12.21 -3.79 -12.02
CA GLY A 124 -12.42 -2.99 -13.22
C GLY A 124 -11.50 -1.76 -13.36
N TYR A 125 -10.42 -1.70 -12.59
CA TYR A 125 -9.42 -0.62 -12.65
C TYR A 125 -8.09 -1.16 -13.17
N LEU A 126 -7.21 -0.26 -13.63
CA LEU A 126 -5.85 -0.60 -14.07
C LEU A 126 -4.87 -0.38 -12.91
N PRO A 127 -4.00 -1.35 -12.59
CA PRO A 127 -2.87 -1.18 -11.65
C PRO A 127 -1.59 -0.73 -12.37
#